data_AF-S4XB98-F1
#
_entry.id   AF-S4XB98-F1
#
_cell.length_a   1.000
_cell.length_b   1.000
_cell.length_c   1.000
_cell.angle_alpha   90.00
_cell.angle_beta   90.00
_cell.angle_gamma   90.00
#
_symmetry.space_group_name_H-M   'P 1'
#
loop_
_entity.id
_entity.type
_entity.pdbx_description
1 polymer ?
#
loop_
_entity_poly.entity_id
_entity_poly.type
_entity_poly.pdbx_seq_one_letter_code
_entity_poly.pdbx_strand_id
1 'polypeptide(L)'
;MIGPQRSEVEAVAAALQQRSPGRRVIVGAGPDTADRVIAVAGGTDGDAVIVRAVRDAMGGCVLYTGEETDLAAEPGVTVVRWGSAVSAAPDLDRLASAVDAVTVDLPRWVSDARRSDADRIDRVRIAVRLSAEKHATDLLGAPAGYTPVGYGDPATATGRTRLDTLFRARLRCTVLEQGVEWPHLPDHVEPEEVPEPAGEDADRHRALLLVAASVGAGLAAAVGVSRAAGPAVGLVAGVVVAALLALVRWRMLAGARRERARVRGVARLRREWTAVVTEVVARLRIPPVVDALTAEVGR
;
A
#
# COMPACT_ATOMS: atom_id res chain seq x y z
N MET A 1 14.17 -42.03 41.41
CA MET A 1 13.04 -41.16 41.01
C MET A 1 13.63 -39.77 41.01
N ILE A 2 13.78 -39.15 39.83
CA ILE A 2 14.42 -37.84 39.67
C ILE A 2 13.26 -36.84 39.60
N GLY A 3 13.21 -35.89 40.52
CA GLY A 3 12.09 -34.97 40.73
C GLY A 3 11.25 -35.24 42.00
N PRO A 4 10.32 -34.32 42.35
CA PRO A 4 9.46 -34.42 43.53
C PRO A 4 8.57 -35.67 43.51
N GLN A 5 7.92 -35.97 44.64
CA GLN A 5 7.10 -37.17 44.74
C GLN A 5 6.00 -37.15 43.68
N ARG A 6 5.69 -38.32 43.10
CA ARG A 6 4.65 -38.44 42.05
C ARG A 6 3.32 -37.80 42.46
N SER A 7 2.94 -37.94 43.72
CA SER A 7 1.75 -37.33 44.33
C SER A 7 1.77 -35.80 44.27
N GLU A 8 2.93 -35.17 44.42
CA GLU A 8 3.09 -33.71 44.36
C GLU A 8 2.96 -33.21 42.92
N VAL A 9 3.55 -33.91 41.95
CA VAL A 9 3.43 -33.59 40.52
C VAL A 9 1.97 -33.75 40.06
N GLU A 10 1.27 -34.79 40.50
CA GLU A 10 -0.15 -34.99 40.22
C GLU A 10 -1.02 -33.87 40.85
N ALA A 11 -0.69 -33.41 42.05
CA ALA A 11 -1.37 -32.29 42.69
C ALA A 11 -1.17 -30.97 41.93
N VAL A 12 0.07 -30.68 41.49
CA VAL A 12 0.37 -29.52 40.64
C VAL A 12 -0.41 -29.59 39.33
N ALA A 13 -0.40 -30.75 38.67
CA ALA A 13 -1.09 -30.95 37.40
C ALA A 13 -2.61 -30.74 37.55
N ALA A 14 -3.23 -31.30 38.59
CA ALA A 14 -4.65 -31.10 38.86
C ALA A 14 -4.98 -29.62 39.15
N ALA A 15 -4.11 -28.94 39.90
CA ALA A 15 -4.30 -27.54 40.24
C ALA A 15 -4.12 -26.60 39.04
N LEU A 16 -3.20 -26.91 38.12
CA LEU A 16 -3.03 -26.22 36.84
C LEU A 16 -4.22 -26.47 35.92
N GLN A 17 -4.73 -27.70 35.86
CA GLN A 17 -5.90 -28.06 35.05
C GLN A 17 -7.14 -27.27 35.46
N GLN A 18 -7.30 -26.98 36.77
CA GLN A 18 -8.40 -26.14 37.28
C GLN A 18 -8.24 -24.66 36.92
N ARG A 19 -7.01 -24.15 36.93
CA ARG A 19 -6.69 -22.73 36.66
C ARG A 19 -6.68 -22.39 35.17
N SER A 20 -6.32 -23.36 34.34
CA SER A 20 -6.25 -23.23 32.88
C SER A 20 -7.14 -24.28 32.20
N PRO A 21 -8.48 -24.20 32.35
CA PRO A 21 -9.41 -25.26 31.93
C PRO A 21 -9.43 -25.51 30.42
N GLY A 22 -8.96 -24.57 29.60
CA GLY A 22 -8.81 -24.73 28.15
C GLY A 22 -7.57 -25.52 27.72
N ARG A 23 -6.72 -25.96 28.66
CA ARG A 23 -5.49 -26.69 28.37
C ARG A 23 -5.55 -28.08 28.95
N ARG A 24 -4.95 -29.05 28.26
CA ARG A 24 -4.83 -30.42 28.75
C ARG A 24 -3.48 -30.60 29.43
N VAL A 25 -3.48 -30.90 30.72
CA VAL A 25 -2.25 -31.20 31.47
C VAL A 25 -2.04 -32.72 31.51
N ILE A 26 -0.86 -33.17 31.08
CA ILE A 26 -0.49 -34.59 31.03
C ILE A 26 0.75 -34.78 31.91
N VAL A 27 0.62 -35.59 32.97
CA VAL A 27 1.74 -35.92 33.86
C VAL A 27 2.65 -36.94 33.17
N GLY A 28 3.96 -36.68 33.20
CA GLY A 28 4.97 -37.55 32.59
C GLY A 28 5.05 -37.47 31.06
N ALA A 29 4.46 -36.43 30.46
CA ALA A 29 4.61 -36.16 29.03
C ALA A 29 6.07 -35.81 28.70
N GLY A 30 6.57 -36.40 27.61
CA GLY A 30 7.82 -36.01 26.98
C GLY A 30 7.60 -34.95 25.90
N PRO A 31 8.70 -34.38 25.37
CA PRO A 31 8.66 -33.36 24.32
C PRO A 31 7.87 -33.81 23.07
N ASP A 32 7.84 -35.11 22.78
CA ASP A 32 7.14 -35.66 21.61
C ASP A 32 5.61 -35.75 21.75
N THR A 33 5.08 -35.45 22.94
CA THR A 33 3.67 -35.73 23.29
C THR A 33 2.88 -34.50 23.75
N ALA A 34 3.53 -33.35 23.90
CA ALA A 34 2.92 -32.12 24.38
C ALA A 34 3.51 -30.90 23.68
N ASP A 35 2.68 -29.89 23.43
CA ASP A 35 3.10 -28.64 22.79
C ASP A 35 4.11 -27.84 23.63
N ARG A 36 4.09 -28.05 24.96
CA ARG A 36 4.98 -27.46 25.95
C ARG A 36 5.20 -28.42 27.11
N VAL A 37 6.39 -28.36 27.71
CA VAL A 37 6.77 -29.19 28.87
C VAL A 37 7.08 -28.29 30.07
N ILE A 38 6.46 -28.64 31.21
CA ILE A 38 6.74 -28.04 32.51
C ILE A 38 7.58 -29.05 33.30
N ALA A 39 8.83 -28.69 33.56
CA ALA A 39 9.70 -29.49 34.42
C ALA A 39 9.40 -29.12 35.88
N VAL A 40 9.01 -30.11 36.68
CA VAL A 40 8.88 -29.95 38.13
C VAL A 40 10.10 -30.63 38.76
N ALA A 41 10.98 -29.85 39.38
CA ALA A 41 12.29 -30.34 39.83
C ALA A 41 12.47 -30.18 41.35
N GLY A 42 13.23 -31.10 41.93
CA GLY A 42 13.61 -31.05 43.35
C GLY A 42 14.91 -30.31 43.61
N GLY A 43 15.67 -29.94 42.55
CA GLY A 43 16.88 -29.11 42.65
C GLY A 43 18.21 -29.86 42.50
N THR A 44 18.20 -31.07 41.94
CA THR A 44 19.44 -31.87 41.77
C THR A 44 20.19 -31.50 40.46
N ASP A 45 21.51 -31.72 40.43
CA ASP A 45 22.32 -31.53 39.19
C ASP A 45 21.81 -32.37 37.99
N GLY A 46 21.16 -33.51 38.28
CA GLY A 46 20.51 -34.33 37.26
C GLY A 46 19.28 -33.66 36.63
N ASP A 47 18.55 -32.83 37.39
CA ASP A 47 17.40 -32.08 36.90
C ASP A 47 17.83 -31.04 35.85
N ALA A 48 18.98 -30.41 36.04
CA ALA A 48 19.50 -29.40 35.13
C ALA A 48 19.78 -29.95 33.71
N VAL A 49 20.34 -31.16 33.61
CA VAL A 49 20.59 -31.82 32.32
C VAL A 49 19.28 -32.09 31.59
N ILE A 50 18.25 -32.56 32.30
CA ILE A 50 16.93 -32.85 31.74
C ILE A 50 16.25 -31.56 31.29
N VAL A 51 16.27 -30.51 32.10
CA VAL A 51 15.68 -29.20 31.75
C VAL A 51 16.32 -28.62 30.49
N ARG A 52 17.66 -28.71 30.37
CA ARG A 52 18.36 -28.28 29.15
C ARG A 52 17.97 -29.11 27.94
N ALA A 53 17.91 -30.44 28.07
CA ALA A 53 17.49 -31.31 26.97
C ALA A 53 16.04 -31.02 26.52
N VAL A 54 15.12 -30.79 27.46
CA VAL A 54 13.73 -30.40 27.18
C VAL A 54 13.67 -29.03 26.53
N ARG A 55 14.42 -28.04 27.05
CA ARG A 55 14.52 -26.72 26.44
C ARG A 55 15.00 -26.81 25.00
N ASP A 56 16.07 -27.56 24.75
CA ASP A 56 16.68 -27.68 23.42
C ASP A 56 15.73 -28.39 22.44
N ALA A 57 14.94 -29.36 22.91
CA ALA A 57 13.93 -30.05 22.11
C ALA A 57 12.68 -29.17 21.84
N MET A 58 12.22 -28.41 22.84
CA MET A 58 10.94 -27.67 22.78
C MET A 58 11.10 -26.17 22.43
N GLY A 59 12.34 -25.70 22.32
CA GLY A 59 12.67 -24.27 22.21
C GLY A 59 12.40 -23.46 23.48
N GLY A 60 11.99 -24.09 24.59
CA GLY A 60 11.76 -23.45 25.88
C GLY A 60 11.10 -24.37 26.92
N CYS A 61 11.33 -24.10 28.21
CA CYS A 61 10.81 -24.89 29.32
C CYS A 61 10.42 -24.00 30.52
N VAL A 62 9.33 -24.34 31.21
CA VAL A 62 9.02 -23.77 32.53
C VAL A 62 9.52 -24.72 33.60
N LEU A 63 10.44 -24.24 34.44
CA LEU A 63 10.95 -24.98 35.58
C LEU A 63 10.22 -24.53 36.84
N TYR A 64 9.38 -25.40 37.40
CA TYR A 64 8.80 -25.22 38.72
C TYR A 64 9.73 -25.90 39.73
N THR A 65 10.30 -25.14 40.67
CA THR A 65 11.26 -25.66 41.66
C THR A 65 11.14 -24.96 43.01
N GLY A 66 11.50 -25.65 44.09
CA GLY A 66 11.59 -25.06 45.44
C GLY A 66 12.98 -24.51 45.75
N GLU A 67 13.97 -24.85 44.94
CA GLU A 67 15.38 -24.56 45.21
C GLU A 67 15.91 -23.43 44.33
N GLU A 68 16.98 -22.80 44.82
CA GLU A 68 17.76 -21.86 44.04
C GLU A 68 18.52 -22.60 42.93
N THR A 69 18.52 -22.04 41.72
CA THR A 69 19.13 -22.66 40.56
C THR A 69 19.67 -21.61 39.61
N ASP A 70 20.84 -21.90 39.04
CA ASP A 70 21.48 -21.07 38.03
C ASP A 70 20.79 -21.18 36.66
N LEU A 71 19.88 -22.15 36.49
CA LEU A 71 19.07 -22.33 35.28
C LEU A 71 18.19 -21.11 34.96
N ALA A 72 17.90 -20.26 35.96
CA ALA A 72 17.15 -19.02 35.76
C ALA A 72 17.86 -18.01 34.84
N ALA A 73 19.20 -18.09 34.76
CA ALA A 73 19.98 -17.24 33.86
C ALA A 73 20.04 -17.79 32.43
N GLU A 74 19.57 -19.02 32.20
CA GLU A 74 19.65 -19.64 30.87
C GLU A 74 18.51 -19.17 29.95
N PRO A 75 18.83 -18.78 28.70
CA PRO A 75 17.83 -18.36 27.74
C PRO A 75 16.86 -19.52 27.45
N GLY A 76 15.56 -19.21 27.39
CA GLY A 76 14.51 -20.20 27.12
C GLY A 76 14.05 -21.00 28.34
N VAL A 77 14.63 -20.78 29.53
CA VAL A 77 14.14 -21.38 30.79
C VAL A 77 13.41 -20.32 31.61
N THR A 78 12.14 -20.55 31.93
CA THR A 78 11.37 -19.70 32.84
C THR A 78 11.25 -20.40 34.18
N VAL A 79 11.91 -19.87 35.21
CA VAL A 79 11.90 -20.48 36.54
C VAL A 79 10.78 -19.87 37.38
N VAL A 80 9.92 -20.72 37.94
CA VAL A 80 8.89 -20.36 38.90
C VAL A 80 9.23 -21.06 40.21
N ARG A 81 9.45 -20.28 41.26
CA ARG A 81 9.81 -20.81 42.58
C ARG A 81 8.58 -21.03 43.44
N TRP A 82 8.51 -22.16 44.15
CA TRP A 82 7.56 -22.35 45.25
C TRP A 82 8.23 -22.09 46.60
N GLY A 83 7.52 -21.44 47.51
CA GLY A 83 8.10 -20.96 48.77
C GLY A 83 8.12 -22.01 49.88
N SER A 84 6.96 -22.56 50.22
CA SER A 84 6.80 -23.46 51.39
C SER A 84 6.23 -24.82 51.04
N ALA A 85 5.36 -24.90 50.03
CA ALA A 85 4.80 -26.16 49.55
C ALA A 85 4.63 -26.11 48.03
N VAL A 86 4.91 -27.24 47.37
CA VAL A 86 4.76 -27.41 45.91
C VAL A 86 3.34 -27.12 45.44
N SER A 87 2.34 -27.30 46.30
CA SER A 87 0.92 -27.07 45.99
C SER A 87 0.37 -25.77 46.56
N ALA A 88 1.22 -24.82 46.97
CA ALA A 88 0.75 -23.55 47.51
C ALA A 88 0.02 -22.74 46.42
N ALA A 89 -1.22 -22.33 46.71
CA ALA A 89 -2.07 -21.59 45.78
C ALA A 89 -1.39 -20.38 45.08
N PRO A 90 -0.71 -19.45 45.80
CA PRO A 90 -0.08 -18.29 45.14
C PRO A 90 1.07 -18.68 44.19
N ASP A 91 1.79 -19.77 44.48
CA ASP A 91 2.89 -20.23 43.62
C ASP A 91 2.35 -20.98 42.39
N LEU A 92 1.23 -21.67 42.53
CA LEU A 92 0.51 -22.27 41.41
C LEU A 92 -0.13 -21.21 40.49
N ASP A 93 -0.59 -20.08 41.03
CA ASP A 93 -1.09 -18.96 40.23
C ASP A 93 0.03 -18.30 39.43
N ARG A 94 1.23 -18.17 40.02
CA ARG A 94 2.44 -17.73 39.31
C ARG A 94 2.85 -18.73 38.24
N LEU A 95 2.79 -20.03 38.53
CA LEU A 95 3.09 -21.08 37.57
C LEU A 95 2.11 -21.04 36.39
N ALA A 96 0.80 -20.95 36.67
CA ALA A 96 -0.22 -20.81 35.64
C ALA A 96 0.03 -19.57 34.77
N SER A 97 0.34 -18.43 35.39
CA SER A 97 0.66 -17.18 34.69
C SER A 97 1.91 -17.31 33.81
N ALA A 98 2.96 -17.98 34.29
CA ALA A 98 4.18 -18.23 33.53
C ALA A 98 3.92 -19.16 32.33
N VAL A 99 3.17 -20.23 32.56
CA VAL A 99 2.74 -21.16 31.51
C VAL A 99 1.88 -20.44 30.47
N ASP A 100 0.97 -19.56 30.89
CA ASP A 100 0.17 -18.71 30.00
C ASP A 100 1.03 -17.75 29.17
N ALA A 101 2.09 -17.18 29.75
CA ALA A 101 2.99 -16.28 29.04
C ALA A 101 3.84 -16.98 27.97
N VAL A 102 4.22 -18.25 28.17
CA VAL A 102 5.07 -19.00 27.23
C VAL A 102 4.31 -19.89 26.25
N THR A 103 3.00 -20.04 26.46
CA THR A 103 2.13 -20.86 25.61
C THR A 103 1.41 -19.97 24.62
N VAL A 104 1.54 -20.28 23.32
CA VAL A 104 0.81 -19.56 22.28
C VAL A 104 -0.61 -20.12 22.21
N ASP A 105 -1.61 -19.27 22.46
CA ASP A 105 -3.00 -19.58 22.12
C ASP A 105 -3.14 -19.55 20.60
N LEU A 106 -3.01 -20.72 19.97
CA LEU A 106 -3.00 -20.84 18.51
C LEU A 106 -4.29 -20.31 17.87
N PRO A 107 -5.53 -20.63 18.35
CA PRO A 107 -6.75 -20.02 17.84
C PRO A 107 -6.73 -18.49 17.88
N ARG A 108 -6.30 -17.90 19.01
CA ARG A 108 -6.21 -16.46 19.15
C ARG A 108 -5.14 -15.87 18.24
N TRP A 109 -3.97 -16.48 18.17
CA TRP A 109 -2.89 -16.06 17.29
C TRP A 109 -3.30 -16.11 15.82
N VAL A 110 -3.97 -17.17 15.37
CA VAL A 110 -4.51 -17.28 14.00
C VAL A 110 -5.53 -16.17 13.72
N SER A 111 -6.41 -15.88 14.68
CA SER A 111 -7.38 -14.78 14.58
C SER A 111 -6.68 -13.42 14.44
N ASP A 112 -5.72 -13.13 15.32
CA ASP A 112 -4.96 -11.88 15.31
C ASP A 112 -4.11 -11.75 14.04
N ALA A 113 -3.54 -12.85 13.56
CA ALA A 113 -2.75 -12.87 12.35
C ALA A 113 -3.63 -12.68 11.09
N ARG A 114 -4.84 -13.25 11.05
CA ARG A 114 -5.83 -12.99 9.99
C ARG A 114 -6.27 -11.52 9.97
N ARG A 115 -6.44 -10.92 11.16
CA ARG A 115 -6.71 -9.48 11.27
C ARG A 115 -5.55 -8.66 10.72
N SER A 116 -4.31 -9.04 11.06
CA SER A 116 -3.11 -8.38 10.54
C SER A 116 -2.98 -8.50 9.02
N ASP A 117 -3.35 -9.65 8.44
CA ASP A 117 -3.40 -9.85 6.99
C ASP A 117 -4.46 -8.94 6.34
N ALA A 118 -5.65 -8.80 6.93
CA ALA A 118 -6.67 -7.86 6.45
C ALA A 118 -6.16 -6.39 6.50
N ASP A 119 -5.53 -5.98 7.61
CA ASP A 119 -4.94 -4.65 7.74
C ASP A 119 -3.81 -4.42 6.73
N ARG A 120 -2.99 -5.44 6.45
CA ARG A 120 -1.96 -5.40 5.41
C ARG A 120 -2.58 -5.17 4.04
N ILE A 121 -3.67 -5.87 3.70
CA ILE A 121 -4.35 -5.69 2.43
C ILE A 121 -4.77 -4.24 2.24
N ASP A 122 -5.39 -3.64 3.24
CA ASP A 122 -5.87 -2.26 3.15
C ASP A 122 -4.72 -1.25 3.09
N ARG A 123 -3.65 -1.44 3.88
CA ARG A 123 -2.44 -0.60 3.79
C ARG A 123 -1.82 -0.61 2.40
N VAL A 124 -1.69 -1.77 1.78
CA VAL A 124 -1.16 -1.89 0.42
C VAL A 124 -2.05 -1.17 -0.58
N ARG A 125 -3.37 -1.36 -0.51
CA ARG A 125 -4.33 -0.67 -1.40
C ARG A 125 -4.23 0.85 -1.27
N ILE A 126 -4.11 1.36 -0.05
CA ILE A 126 -3.93 2.80 0.21
C ILE A 126 -2.59 3.29 -0.34
N ALA A 127 -1.48 2.58 -0.09
CA ALA A 127 -0.16 2.95 -0.58
C ALA A 127 -0.10 3.02 -2.12
N VAL A 128 -0.73 2.06 -2.80
CA VAL A 128 -0.85 2.05 -4.27
C VAL A 128 -1.65 3.25 -4.77
N ARG A 129 -2.79 3.58 -4.13
CA ARG A 129 -3.61 4.76 -4.51
C ARG A 129 -2.83 6.06 -4.34
N LEU A 130 -2.20 6.27 -3.19
CA LEU A 130 -1.43 7.49 -2.91
C LEU A 130 -0.24 7.65 -3.87
N SER A 131 0.47 6.55 -4.15
CA SER A 131 1.58 6.57 -5.09
C SER A 131 1.11 6.82 -6.52
N ALA A 132 -0.04 6.26 -6.93
CA ALA A 132 -0.62 6.52 -8.23
C ALA A 132 -1.02 8.00 -8.39
N GLU A 133 -1.60 8.62 -7.37
CA GLU A 133 -1.92 10.05 -7.38
C GLU A 133 -0.67 10.92 -7.49
N LYS A 134 0.39 10.55 -6.76
CA LYS A 134 1.71 11.19 -6.87
C LYS A 134 2.26 11.06 -8.29
N HIS A 135 2.30 9.85 -8.85
CA HIS A 135 2.76 9.61 -10.23
C HIS A 135 1.95 10.42 -11.23
N ALA A 136 0.63 10.48 -11.08
CA ALA A 136 -0.24 11.25 -11.96
C ALA A 136 0.07 12.76 -11.88
N THR A 137 0.29 13.27 -10.67
CA THR A 137 0.66 14.68 -10.45
C THR A 137 2.03 14.99 -11.03
N ASP A 138 3.01 14.11 -10.85
CA ASP A 138 4.37 14.29 -11.39
C ASP A 138 4.39 14.26 -12.92
N LEU A 139 3.60 13.35 -13.54
CA LEU A 139 3.53 13.22 -14.99
C LEU A 139 2.75 14.37 -15.66
N LEU A 140 1.73 14.91 -14.99
CA LEU A 140 0.85 15.95 -15.53
C LEU A 140 1.24 17.37 -15.09
N GLY A 141 2.00 17.51 -14.01
CA GLY A 141 2.33 18.77 -13.34
C GLY A 141 3.43 19.60 -14.02
N ALA A 142 3.97 19.16 -15.16
CA ALA A 142 4.97 19.92 -15.89
C ALA A 142 4.43 21.31 -16.30
N PRO A 143 5.10 22.42 -15.95
CA PRO A 143 4.59 23.76 -16.20
C PRO A 143 4.39 24.03 -17.70
N ALA A 144 3.42 24.89 -18.04
CA ALA A 144 3.15 25.26 -19.42
C ALA A 144 4.40 25.87 -20.08
N GLY A 145 4.89 25.21 -21.14
CA GLY A 145 6.10 25.62 -21.86
C GLY A 145 7.36 24.84 -21.50
N TYR A 146 7.34 23.98 -20.48
CA TYR A 146 8.43 23.07 -20.15
C TYR A 146 7.91 21.64 -20.05
N THR A 147 7.89 20.94 -21.18
CA THR A 147 7.87 19.48 -21.18
C THR A 147 9.34 19.04 -21.27
N PRO A 148 9.90 18.39 -20.22
CA PRO A 148 11.22 17.80 -20.33
C PRO A 148 11.28 16.93 -21.59
N VAL A 149 12.38 17.01 -22.34
CA VAL A 149 12.56 16.23 -23.57
C VAL A 149 12.28 14.76 -23.26
N GLY A 150 11.21 14.21 -23.85
CA GLY A 150 10.77 12.84 -23.63
C GLY A 150 9.51 12.65 -22.78
N TYR A 151 8.90 13.72 -22.23
CA TYR A 151 7.53 13.69 -21.71
C TYR A 151 6.55 14.02 -22.84
N GLY A 152 5.48 13.23 -22.97
CA GLY A 152 4.47 13.42 -24.01
C GLY A 152 3.62 14.68 -23.79
N ASP A 153 3.20 15.35 -24.87
CA ASP A 153 2.21 16.43 -24.78
C ASP A 153 0.80 15.84 -24.62
N PRO A 154 0.10 16.07 -23.49
CA PRO A 154 -1.25 15.54 -23.29
C PRO A 154 -2.28 16.10 -24.27
N ALA A 155 -1.99 17.18 -24.99
CA ALA A 155 -2.86 17.68 -26.07
C ALA A 155 -2.83 16.77 -27.32
N THR A 156 -1.81 15.93 -27.47
CA THR A 156 -1.62 15.05 -28.64
C THR A 156 -2.00 13.60 -28.33
N ALA A 157 -2.45 12.85 -29.33
CA ALA A 157 -2.72 11.42 -29.14
C ALA A 157 -1.46 10.64 -28.74
N THR A 158 -0.35 10.85 -29.48
CA THR A 158 0.94 10.21 -29.20
C THR A 158 1.48 10.54 -27.81
N GLY A 159 1.35 11.81 -27.38
CA GLY A 159 1.78 12.22 -26.05
C GLY A 159 0.94 11.58 -24.94
N ARG A 160 -0.38 11.48 -25.12
CA ARG A 160 -1.26 10.75 -24.19
C ARG A 160 -0.90 9.28 -24.07
N THR A 161 -0.71 8.57 -25.18
CA THR A 161 -0.29 7.16 -25.17
C THR A 161 1.04 6.96 -24.45
N ARG A 162 2.01 7.87 -24.66
CA ARG A 162 3.31 7.83 -23.98
C ARG A 162 3.19 8.08 -22.48
N LEU A 163 2.39 9.06 -22.07
CA LEU A 163 2.13 9.35 -20.65
C LEU A 163 1.41 8.17 -19.98
N ASP A 164 0.42 7.57 -20.63
CA ASP A 164 -0.27 6.39 -20.12
C ASP A 164 0.68 5.21 -19.92
N THR A 165 1.55 4.96 -20.91
CA THR A 165 2.57 3.91 -20.83
C THR A 165 3.49 4.12 -19.63
N LEU A 166 3.97 5.36 -19.42
CA LEU A 166 4.83 5.71 -18.29
C LEU A 166 4.09 5.57 -16.95
N PHE A 167 2.84 6.02 -16.88
CA PHE A 167 2.01 5.89 -15.70
C PHE A 167 1.82 4.42 -15.30
N ARG A 168 1.43 3.56 -16.26
CA ARG A 168 1.26 2.12 -16.04
C ARG A 168 2.56 1.44 -15.63
N ALA A 169 3.69 1.81 -16.24
CA ALA A 169 5.00 1.28 -15.86
C ALA A 169 5.36 1.64 -14.41
N ARG A 170 5.17 2.90 -14.00
CA ARG A 170 5.40 3.34 -12.62
C ARG A 170 4.46 2.67 -11.61
N LEU A 171 3.19 2.58 -11.96
CA LEU A 171 2.19 1.90 -11.13
C LEU A 171 2.55 0.42 -10.93
N ARG A 172 3.02 -0.24 -11.99
CA ARG A 172 3.51 -1.62 -11.93
C ARG A 172 4.71 -1.78 -11.00
N CYS A 173 5.70 -0.88 -11.08
CA CYS A 173 6.82 -0.89 -10.15
C CYS A 173 6.35 -0.73 -8.71
N THR A 174 5.45 0.21 -8.43
CA THR A 174 4.92 0.42 -7.07
C THR A 174 4.19 -0.82 -6.54
N VAL A 175 3.37 -1.50 -7.35
CA VAL A 175 2.70 -2.74 -6.92
C VAL A 175 3.71 -3.83 -6.59
N LEU A 176 4.75 -3.99 -7.41
CA LEU A 176 5.81 -4.98 -7.18
C LEU A 176 6.66 -4.65 -5.94
N GLU A 177 6.93 -3.37 -5.68
CA GLU A 177 7.62 -2.91 -4.47
C GLU A 177 6.84 -3.22 -3.17
N GLN A 178 5.51 -3.35 -3.24
CA GLN A 178 4.69 -3.82 -2.12
C GLN A 178 4.74 -5.35 -1.94
N GLY A 179 5.51 -6.07 -2.76
CA GLY A 179 5.60 -7.53 -2.74
C GLY A 179 4.33 -8.21 -3.24
N VAL A 180 3.58 -7.56 -4.14
CA VAL A 180 2.33 -8.06 -4.69
C VAL A 180 2.47 -8.27 -6.19
N GLU A 181 1.90 -9.36 -6.70
CA GLU A 181 1.87 -9.62 -8.13
C GLU A 181 1.01 -8.59 -8.86
N TRP A 182 1.44 -8.20 -10.06
CA TRP A 182 0.67 -7.29 -10.90
C TRP A 182 -0.63 -7.97 -11.39
N PRO A 183 -1.81 -7.38 -11.16
CA PRO A 183 -3.06 -8.00 -11.58
C PRO A 183 -3.18 -8.04 -13.11
N HIS A 184 -3.76 -9.12 -13.65
CA HIS A 184 -4.14 -9.19 -15.06
C HIS A 184 -5.26 -8.19 -15.35
N LEU A 185 -4.88 -7.07 -15.96
CA LEU A 185 -5.81 -6.07 -16.48
C LEU A 185 -6.26 -6.48 -17.89
N PRO A 186 -7.53 -6.25 -18.26
CA PRO A 186 -7.92 -6.33 -19.66
C PRO A 186 -7.14 -5.28 -20.47
N ASP A 187 -6.74 -5.64 -21.69
CA ASP A 187 -5.90 -4.78 -22.55
C ASP A 187 -6.58 -3.44 -22.88
N HIS A 188 -7.91 -3.39 -22.86
CA HIS A 188 -8.69 -2.18 -23.14
C HIS A 188 -9.90 -2.08 -22.20
N VAL A 189 -9.95 -0.99 -21.42
CA VAL A 189 -11.22 -0.44 -20.92
C VAL A 189 -11.69 0.46 -22.04
N GLU A 190 -12.75 0.10 -22.76
CA GLU A 190 -13.33 0.98 -23.77
C GLU A 190 -13.67 2.31 -23.11
N PRO A 191 -13.07 3.43 -23.54
CA PRO A 191 -13.42 4.72 -23.01
C PRO A 191 -14.88 4.99 -23.38
N GLU A 192 -15.73 5.16 -22.38
CA GLU A 192 -17.09 5.69 -22.52
C GLU A 192 -17.02 6.91 -23.45
N GLU A 193 -17.65 6.82 -24.62
CA GLU A 193 -17.67 7.88 -25.62
C GLU A 193 -18.36 9.10 -25.01
N VAL A 194 -17.55 10.03 -24.48
CA VAL A 194 -18.04 11.35 -24.12
C VAL A 194 -18.44 12.03 -25.42
N PRO A 195 -19.71 12.42 -25.60
CA PRO A 195 -20.16 13.08 -26.83
C PRO A 195 -19.27 14.28 -27.12
N GLU A 196 -18.70 14.36 -28.33
CA GLU A 196 -17.98 15.55 -28.74
C GLU A 196 -18.95 16.73 -28.71
N PRO A 197 -18.58 17.85 -28.05
CA PRO A 197 -19.47 19.00 -28.01
C PRO A 197 -19.64 19.54 -29.44
N ALA A 198 -20.90 19.80 -29.83
CA ALA A 198 -21.36 20.38 -31.10
C ALA A 198 -20.85 21.83 -31.36
N GLY A 199 -19.61 22.13 -31.00
CA GLY A 199 -19.00 23.45 -31.03
C GLY A 199 -18.13 23.73 -32.26
N GLU A 200 -17.92 22.76 -33.15
CA GLU A 200 -17.10 22.94 -34.36
C GLU A 200 -17.68 23.99 -35.32
N ASP A 201 -19.01 24.02 -35.47
CA ASP A 201 -19.69 24.99 -36.32
C ASP A 201 -19.77 26.40 -35.69
N ALA A 202 -19.83 26.47 -34.37
CA ALA A 202 -19.79 27.73 -33.61
C ALA A 202 -18.39 28.38 -33.68
N ASP A 203 -17.32 27.57 -33.72
CA ASP A 203 -15.94 28.05 -33.85
C ASP A 203 -15.62 28.52 -35.29
N ARG A 204 -16.22 27.93 -36.33
CA ARG A 204 -16.14 28.44 -37.71
C ARG A 204 -16.84 29.80 -37.88
N HIS A 205 -18.04 29.96 -37.33
CA HIS A 205 -18.76 31.23 -37.36
C HIS A 205 -18.03 32.34 -36.59
N ARG A 206 -17.45 32.04 -35.43
CA ARG A 206 -16.59 32.99 -34.72
C ARG A 206 -15.33 33.35 -35.51
N ALA A 207 -14.69 32.39 -36.18
CA ALA A 207 -13.51 32.67 -37.01
C ALA A 207 -13.84 33.63 -38.17
N LEU A 208 -14.99 33.45 -38.84
CA LEU A 208 -15.46 34.35 -39.90
C LEU A 208 -15.79 35.76 -39.40
N LEU A 209 -16.47 35.88 -38.25
CA LEU A 209 -16.76 37.18 -37.63
C LEU A 209 -15.48 37.93 -37.21
N LEU A 210 -14.43 37.19 -36.84
CA LEU A 210 -13.14 37.77 -36.47
C LEU A 210 -12.36 38.31 -37.66
N VAL A 211 -12.48 37.69 -38.84
CA VAL A 211 -11.94 38.22 -40.10
C VAL A 211 -12.64 39.54 -40.45
N ALA A 212 -13.97 39.59 -40.35
CA ALA A 212 -14.74 40.81 -40.60
C ALA A 212 -14.34 41.98 -39.68
N ALA A 213 -14.10 41.72 -38.39
CA ALA A 213 -13.66 42.74 -37.44
C ALA A 213 -12.23 43.27 -37.72
N SER A 214 -11.34 42.44 -38.25
CA SER A 214 -9.97 42.86 -38.61
C SER A 214 -9.91 43.79 -39.83
N VAL A 215 -10.88 43.69 -40.73
CA VAL A 215 -11.03 44.59 -41.90
C VAL A 215 -11.40 46.02 -41.46
N GLY A 216 -12.22 46.17 -40.41
CA GLY A 216 -12.62 47.47 -39.89
C GLY A 216 -11.46 48.28 -39.27
N ALA A 217 -10.52 47.62 -38.59
CA ALA A 217 -9.34 48.26 -38.02
C ALA A 217 -8.32 48.69 -39.08
N GLY A 218 -8.14 47.89 -40.15
CA GLY A 218 -7.28 48.23 -41.29
C GLY A 218 -7.78 49.44 -42.09
N LEU A 219 -9.10 49.57 -42.25
CA LEU A 219 -9.74 50.73 -42.90
C LEU A 219 -9.53 52.04 -42.13
N ALA A 220 -9.62 52.02 -40.79
CA ALA A 220 -9.38 53.21 -39.97
C ALA A 220 -7.92 53.72 -40.04
N ALA A 221 -6.95 52.81 -40.08
CA ALA A 221 -5.53 53.14 -40.24
C ALA A 221 -5.21 53.68 -41.65
N ALA A 222 -5.85 53.13 -42.70
CA ALA A 222 -5.69 53.58 -44.07
C ALA A 222 -6.15 55.04 -44.26
N VAL A 223 -7.25 55.44 -43.61
CA VAL A 223 -7.80 56.81 -43.68
C VAL A 223 -6.89 57.84 -42.99
N GLY A 224 -6.22 57.46 -41.91
CA GLY A 224 -5.28 58.34 -41.20
C GLY A 224 -4.02 58.63 -42.02
N VAL A 225 -3.45 57.61 -42.67
CA VAL A 225 -2.20 57.73 -43.44
C VAL A 225 -2.43 58.30 -44.85
N SER A 226 -3.59 58.03 -45.46
CA SER A 226 -3.90 58.53 -46.81
C SER A 226 -3.96 60.06 -46.89
N ARG A 227 -4.26 60.74 -45.78
CA ARG A 227 -4.26 62.21 -45.70
C ARG A 227 -2.87 62.83 -45.66
N ALA A 228 -1.85 62.08 -45.24
CA ALA A 228 -0.49 62.60 -45.06
C ALA A 228 0.47 62.23 -46.19
N ALA A 229 0.31 61.04 -46.81
CA ALA A 229 1.28 60.48 -47.76
C ALA A 229 0.68 60.01 -49.10
N GLY A 230 -0.63 60.24 -49.31
CA GLY A 230 -1.35 59.84 -50.51
C GLY A 230 -2.05 58.47 -50.39
N PRO A 231 -3.06 58.21 -51.25
CA PRO A 231 -4.00 57.09 -51.09
C PRO A 231 -3.35 55.72 -51.28
N ALA A 232 -2.37 55.59 -52.18
CA ALA A 232 -1.66 54.32 -52.41
C ALA A 232 -0.84 53.89 -51.19
N VAL A 233 -0.14 54.84 -50.53
CA VAL A 233 0.67 54.58 -49.34
C VAL A 233 -0.22 54.24 -48.13
N GLY A 234 -1.35 54.93 -47.98
CA GLY A 234 -2.32 54.63 -46.92
C GLY A 234 -2.93 53.23 -47.02
N LEU A 235 -3.23 52.76 -48.23
CA LEU A 235 -3.76 51.41 -48.47
C LEU A 235 -2.74 50.34 -48.10
N VAL A 236 -1.48 50.48 -48.53
CA VAL A 236 -0.40 49.55 -48.19
C VAL A 236 -0.18 49.50 -46.68
N ALA A 237 -0.11 50.65 -46.01
CA ALA A 237 0.05 50.72 -44.56
C ALA A 237 -1.13 50.06 -43.80
N GLY A 238 -2.37 50.30 -44.24
CA GLY A 238 -3.56 49.69 -43.65
C GLY A 238 -3.58 48.17 -43.79
N VAL A 239 -3.19 47.64 -44.96
CA VAL A 239 -3.08 46.18 -45.20
C VAL A 239 -2.01 45.55 -44.31
N VAL A 240 -0.83 46.18 -44.18
CA VAL A 240 0.26 45.68 -43.33
C VAL A 240 -0.18 45.64 -41.86
N VAL A 241 -0.82 46.70 -41.36
CA VAL A 241 -1.35 46.74 -39.97
C VAL A 241 -2.42 45.68 -39.76
N ALA A 242 -3.35 45.51 -40.69
CA ALA A 242 -4.38 44.47 -40.62
C ALA A 242 -3.76 43.06 -40.60
N ALA A 243 -2.76 42.80 -41.44
CA ALA A 243 -2.05 41.51 -41.49
C ALA A 243 -1.29 41.23 -40.18
N LEU A 244 -0.62 42.23 -39.60
CA LEU A 244 0.07 42.10 -38.31
C LEU A 244 -0.91 41.82 -37.17
N LEU A 245 -2.03 42.55 -37.09
CA LEU A 245 -3.07 42.31 -36.09
C LEU A 245 -3.71 40.93 -36.25
N ALA A 246 -3.97 40.51 -37.48
CA ALA A 246 -4.46 39.17 -37.78
C ALA A 246 -3.47 38.09 -37.32
N LEU A 247 -2.17 38.27 -37.56
CA LEU A 247 -1.13 37.33 -37.13
C LEU A 247 -1.03 37.25 -35.60
N VAL A 248 -1.00 38.38 -34.90
CA VAL A 248 -0.94 38.43 -33.43
C VAL A 248 -2.17 37.75 -32.84
N ARG A 249 -3.36 38.07 -33.35
CA ARG A 249 -4.61 37.49 -32.89
C ARG A 249 -4.72 36.01 -33.22
N TRP A 250 -4.26 35.59 -34.39
CA TRP A 250 -4.16 34.17 -34.75
C TRP A 250 -3.24 33.42 -33.79
N ARG A 251 -2.07 33.98 -33.44
CA ARG A 251 -1.18 33.40 -32.43
C ARG A 251 -1.82 33.31 -31.05
N MET A 252 -2.54 34.34 -30.61
CA MET A 252 -3.29 34.30 -29.34
C MET A 252 -4.37 33.21 -29.35
N LEU A 253 -5.16 33.11 -30.42
CA LEU A 253 -6.20 32.09 -30.56
C LEU A 253 -5.61 30.68 -30.67
N ALA A 254 -4.51 30.52 -31.39
CA ALA A 254 -3.79 29.26 -31.48
C ALA A 254 -3.23 28.84 -30.10
N GLY A 255 -2.69 29.79 -29.32
CA GLY A 255 -2.27 29.56 -27.95
C GLY A 255 -3.43 29.13 -27.04
N ALA A 256 -4.55 29.85 -27.09
CA ALA A 256 -5.74 29.52 -26.32
C ALA A 256 -6.34 28.14 -26.69
N ARG A 257 -6.31 27.77 -27.98
CA ARG A 257 -6.75 26.44 -28.45
C ARG A 257 -5.84 25.33 -27.92
N ARG A 258 -4.52 25.53 -27.95
CA ARG A 258 -3.55 24.56 -27.42
C ARG A 258 -3.75 24.36 -25.92
N GLU A 259 -3.94 25.45 -25.16
CA GLU A 259 -4.17 25.35 -23.72
C GLU A 259 -5.47 24.60 -23.41
N ARG A 260 -6.56 24.88 -24.14
CA ARG A 260 -7.82 24.12 -24.00
C ARG A 260 -7.65 22.65 -24.33
N ALA A 261 -6.96 22.33 -25.43
CA ALA A 261 -6.68 20.95 -25.83
C ALA A 261 -5.86 20.23 -24.76
N ARG A 262 -4.87 20.92 -24.18
CA ARG A 262 -4.04 20.41 -23.09
C ARG A 262 -4.86 20.14 -21.84
N VAL A 263 -5.67 21.09 -21.38
CA VAL A 263 -6.54 20.93 -20.20
C VAL A 263 -7.50 19.75 -20.39
N ARG A 264 -8.11 19.61 -21.57
CA ARG A 264 -8.97 18.46 -21.91
C ARG A 264 -8.19 17.14 -21.89
N GLY A 265 -6.99 17.13 -22.46
CA GLY A 265 -6.10 15.98 -22.48
C GLY A 265 -5.70 15.51 -21.07
N VAL A 266 -5.31 16.46 -20.21
CA VAL A 266 -4.99 16.21 -18.79
C VAL A 266 -6.20 15.66 -18.04
N ALA A 267 -7.38 16.27 -18.21
CA ALA A 267 -8.61 15.81 -17.56
C ALA A 267 -9.04 14.40 -18.02
N ARG A 268 -8.82 14.09 -19.31
CA ARG A 268 -9.07 12.76 -19.86
C ARG A 268 -8.12 11.72 -19.27
N LEU A 269 -6.81 11.97 -19.29
CA LEU A 269 -5.81 11.07 -18.70
C LEU A 269 -6.08 10.82 -17.21
N ARG A 270 -6.44 11.85 -16.44
CA ARG A 270 -6.81 11.67 -15.02
C ARG A 270 -7.98 10.70 -14.84
N ARG A 271 -9.04 10.81 -15.65
CA ARG A 271 -10.19 9.91 -15.58
C ARG A 271 -9.79 8.47 -15.93
N GLU A 272 -9.03 8.30 -17.02
CA GLU A 272 -8.54 7.00 -17.47
C GLU A 272 -7.64 6.35 -16.39
N TRP A 273 -6.71 7.11 -15.80
CA TRP A 273 -5.82 6.62 -14.76
C TRP A 273 -6.53 6.30 -13.46
N THR A 274 -7.51 7.09 -13.04
CA THR A 274 -8.33 6.76 -11.85
C THR A 274 -9.09 5.45 -12.05
N ALA A 275 -9.64 5.21 -13.25
CA ALA A 275 -10.28 3.94 -13.58
C ALA A 275 -9.29 2.77 -13.52
N VAL A 276 -8.11 2.92 -14.12
CA VAL A 276 -7.04 1.90 -14.06
C VAL A 276 -6.62 1.61 -12.63
N VAL A 277 -6.39 2.63 -11.80
CA VAL A 277 -6.01 2.45 -10.39
C VAL A 277 -7.10 1.74 -9.61
N THR A 278 -8.36 2.09 -9.85
CA THR A 278 -9.51 1.45 -9.21
C THR A 278 -9.56 -0.03 -9.57
N GLU A 279 -9.37 -0.36 -10.85
CA GLU A 279 -9.37 -1.74 -11.35
C GLU A 279 -8.18 -2.54 -10.80
N VAL A 280 -6.98 -1.95 -10.80
CA VAL A 280 -5.79 -2.56 -10.19
C VAL A 280 -6.07 -2.89 -8.73
N VAL A 281 -6.51 -1.90 -7.94
CA VAL A 281 -6.77 -2.06 -6.50
C VAL A 281 -7.86 -3.09 -6.21
N ALA A 282 -8.91 -3.14 -7.04
CA ALA A 282 -9.98 -4.13 -6.93
C ALA A 282 -9.49 -5.56 -7.20
N ARG A 283 -8.51 -5.73 -8.10
CA ARG A 283 -7.96 -7.04 -8.50
C ARG A 283 -6.69 -7.45 -7.77
N LEU A 284 -6.13 -6.62 -6.88
CA LEU A 284 -4.93 -6.97 -6.12
C LEU A 284 -5.19 -8.24 -5.29
N ARG A 285 -4.43 -9.30 -5.60
CA ARG A 285 -4.40 -10.54 -4.83
C ARG A 285 -3.18 -10.52 -3.93
N ILE A 286 -3.41 -10.32 -2.63
CA ILE A 286 -2.35 -10.33 -1.63
C ILE A 286 -2.49 -11.66 -0.88
N PRO A 287 -1.55 -12.60 -1.04
CA PRO A 287 -1.64 -13.88 -0.37
C PRO A 287 -1.58 -13.69 1.16
N PRO A 288 -2.51 -14.28 1.92
CA PRO A 288 -2.46 -14.27 3.38
C PRO A 288 -1.27 -15.09 3.86
N VAL A 289 -0.51 -14.55 4.81
CA VAL A 289 0.67 -15.23 5.36
C VAL A 289 0.23 -16.36 6.30
N VAL A 290 -0.90 -16.17 6.98
CA VAL A 290 -1.41 -17.12 7.97
C VAL A 290 -1.80 -18.45 7.35
N ASP A 291 -2.44 -18.43 6.18
CA ASP A 291 -2.88 -19.67 5.52
C ASP A 291 -1.68 -20.49 5.02
N ALA A 292 -0.59 -19.82 4.61
CA ALA A 292 0.64 -20.49 4.23
C ALA A 292 1.33 -21.15 5.45
N LEU A 293 1.43 -20.44 6.58
CA LEU A 293 2.04 -20.94 7.80
C LEU A 293 1.22 -22.07 8.46
N THR A 294 -0.10 -21.95 8.49
CA THR A 294 -0.98 -22.98 9.08
C THR A 294 -1.00 -24.26 8.25
N ALA A 295 -0.86 -24.17 6.92
CA ALA A 295 -0.73 -25.34 6.04
C ALA A 295 0.63 -26.06 6.16
N GLU A 296 1.64 -25.40 6.70
CA GLU A 296 2.97 -25.97 6.99
C GLU A 296 3.00 -26.61 8.38
N VAL A 297 2.38 -25.97 9.38
CA VAL A 297 2.28 -26.50 10.76
C VAL A 297 1.28 -27.67 10.88
N GLY A 298 0.30 -27.76 9.98
CA GLY A 298 -0.67 -28.86 9.95
C GLY A 298 -0.17 -30.15 9.25
N ARG A 299 1.09 -30.20 8.82
CA ARG A 299 1.75 -31.38 8.25
C ARG A 299 2.74 -31.99 9.23
#